data_AF-A0A8S3HUG8-F1
#
_entry.id   AF-A0A8S3HUG8-F1
#
_cell.length_a   1.000
_cell.length_b   1.000
_cell.length_c   1.000
_cell.angle_alpha   90.00
_cell.angle_beta   90.00
_cell.angle_gamma   90.00
#
_symmetry.space_group_name_H-M   'P 1'
#
loop_
_entity.id
_entity.type
_entity.pdbx_description
1 polymer ?
#
loop_
_entity_poly.entity_id
_entity_poly.type
_entity_poly.pdbx_seq_one_letter_code
_entity_poly.pdbx_strand_id
1 'polypeptide(L)'
;MNSYIYLIFFLSLFVINVDSLINGLYCGSENCYDLLNVTRSASKQEIVKAYRALARKYHPDMTKVATDKQLYTEKFRAFANAYEILKDEETRTDYDRMLDNPDEYYSHYYHYYRHRYAPKVDVRIVLFILISVISAIQYYRFI
;
A
#
# COMPACT_ATOMS: atom_id res chain seq x y z
N MET A 1 2.98 31.61 -35.49
CA MET A 1 3.99 31.22 -34.48
C MET A 1 3.45 31.19 -33.05
N ASN A 2 2.50 32.04 -32.64
CA ASN A 2 2.03 32.08 -31.24
C ASN A 2 1.04 30.97 -30.81
N SER A 3 0.42 30.24 -31.75
CA SER A 3 -0.57 29.20 -31.38
C SER A 3 0.07 27.95 -30.76
N TYR A 4 1.28 27.58 -31.20
CA TYR A 4 1.99 26.40 -30.68
C TYR A 4 2.56 26.62 -29.27
N ILE A 5 2.81 27.87 -28.88
CA ILE A 5 3.30 28.22 -27.53
C ILE A 5 2.22 27.92 -26.49
N TYR A 6 0.96 28.28 -26.77
CA TYR A 6 -0.16 27.94 -25.88
C TYR A 6 -0.44 26.43 -25.83
N LEU A 7 -0.22 25.71 -26.94
CA LEU A 7 -0.38 24.25 -26.98
C LEU A 7 0.70 23.54 -26.13
N ILE A 8 1.95 23.99 -26.20
CA ILE A 8 3.07 23.46 -25.39
C ILE A 8 2.85 23.82 -23.90
N PHE A 9 2.37 25.03 -23.61
CA PHE A 9 2.03 25.45 -22.25
C PHE A 9 0.87 24.64 -21.65
N PHE A 10 -0.16 24.34 -22.46
CA PHE A 10 -1.29 23.50 -22.05
C PHE A 10 -0.90 22.03 -21.84
N LEU A 11 0.04 21.50 -22.65
CA LEU A 11 0.58 20.16 -22.45
C LEU A 11 1.46 20.06 -21.19
N SER A 12 2.17 21.15 -20.85
CA SER A 12 3.02 21.21 -19.65
C SER A 12 2.23 21.27 -18.33
N LEU A 13 0.96 21.69 -18.38
CA LEU A 13 0.04 21.65 -17.24
C LEU A 13 -0.48 20.22 -16.95
N PHE A 14 -0.22 19.27 -17.83
CA PHE A 14 -0.56 17.85 -17.66
C PHE A 14 0.68 17.02 -17.29
N VAL A 15 1.68 17.61 -16.63
CA VAL A 15 2.64 16.80 -15.87
C VAL A 15 1.91 16.34 -14.61
N ILE A 16 1.23 15.21 -14.71
CA ILE A 16 0.69 14.49 -13.56
C ILE A 16 1.87 14.27 -12.61
N ASN A 17 1.78 14.78 -11.38
CA ASN A 17 2.79 14.54 -10.34
C ASN A 17 2.90 13.02 -10.11
N VAL A 18 3.96 12.43 -10.64
CA VAL A 18 4.23 10.98 -10.62
C VAL A 18 4.43 10.47 -9.18
N ASP A 19 4.73 11.37 -8.24
CA ASP A 19 4.85 11.09 -6.80
C ASP A 19 3.63 10.41 -6.19
N SER A 20 2.44 10.60 -6.80
CA SER A 20 1.19 10.04 -6.31
C SER A 20 1.08 8.51 -6.43
N LEU A 21 1.86 7.84 -7.29
CA LEU A 21 1.81 6.37 -7.42
C LEU A 21 2.56 5.65 -6.30
N ILE A 22 3.67 6.20 -5.80
CA ILE A 22 4.57 5.51 -4.87
C ILE A 22 4.05 5.57 -3.43
N ASN A 23 3.31 6.63 -3.08
CA ASN A 23 2.80 6.87 -1.73
C ASN A 23 1.86 5.77 -1.19
N GLY A 24 1.35 4.88 -2.04
CA GLY A 24 0.47 3.77 -1.64
C GLY A 24 1.15 2.41 -1.44
N LEU A 25 2.42 2.26 -1.84
CA LEU A 25 3.14 0.99 -1.83
C LEU A 25 4.04 0.87 -0.60
N TYR A 26 3.94 -0.23 0.14
CA TYR A 26 4.66 -0.44 1.39
C TYR A 26 4.57 0.77 2.34
N CYS A 27 5.70 1.41 2.68
CA CYS A 27 5.78 2.61 3.52
C CYS A 27 5.81 3.94 2.75
N GLY A 28 5.49 3.91 1.46
CA GLY A 28 5.49 5.09 0.59
C GLY A 28 6.91 5.57 0.28
N SER A 29 7.18 6.85 0.51
CA SER A 29 8.49 7.47 0.28
C SER A 29 9.50 7.22 1.40
N GLU A 30 9.05 6.73 2.56
CA GLU A 30 9.91 6.45 3.72
C GLU A 30 10.29 4.96 3.80
N ASN A 31 11.46 4.68 4.37
CA ASN A 31 11.89 3.31 4.62
C ASN A 31 11.19 2.74 5.88
N CYS A 32 10.61 1.55 5.79
CA CYS A 32 9.92 0.90 6.89
C CYS A 32 10.85 0.60 8.09
N TYR A 33 12.12 0.32 7.83
CA TYR A 33 13.12 0.09 8.87
C TYR A 33 13.45 1.39 9.62
N ASP A 34 13.61 2.49 8.89
CA ASP A 34 13.90 3.82 9.46
C ASP A 34 12.71 4.34 10.27
N LEU A 35 11.47 4.13 9.79
CA LEU A 35 10.24 4.44 10.52
C LEU A 35 10.20 3.78 11.90
N LEU A 36 10.60 2.52 11.99
CA LEU A 36 10.63 1.79 13.25
C LEU A 36 11.93 1.97 14.04
N ASN A 37 12.91 2.73 13.52
CA ASN A 37 14.26 2.87 14.08
C ASN A 37 14.95 1.52 14.33
N VAL A 38 14.87 0.61 13.37
CA VAL A 38 15.50 -0.72 13.41
C VAL A 38 16.36 -0.92 12.17
N THR A 39 17.33 -1.83 12.24
CA THR A 39 18.16 -2.17 11.09
C THR A 39 17.49 -3.25 10.24
N ARG A 40 17.91 -3.39 8.96
CA ARG A 40 17.49 -4.51 8.09
C ARG A 40 17.85 -5.88 8.66
N SER A 41 18.83 -5.97 9.57
CA SER A 41 19.20 -7.21 10.28
C SER A 41 18.40 -7.47 11.56
N ALA A 42 17.46 -6.58 11.92
CA ALA A 42 16.72 -6.70 13.17
C ALA A 42 15.86 -7.96 13.21
N SER A 43 15.83 -8.59 14.38
CA SER A 43 14.99 -9.76 14.66
C SER A 43 13.51 -9.39 14.74
N LYS A 44 12.63 -10.38 14.54
CA LYS A 44 11.16 -10.20 14.71
C LYS A 44 10.82 -9.62 16.10
N GLN A 45 11.56 -10.02 17.14
CA GLN A 45 11.33 -9.54 18.50
C GLN A 45 11.70 -8.05 18.67
N GLU A 46 12.79 -7.60 18.06
CA GLU A 46 13.20 -6.19 18.08
C GLU A 46 12.21 -5.30 17.36
N ILE A 47 11.73 -5.74 16.19
CA ILE A 47 10.70 -5.03 15.41
C ILE A 47 9.42 -4.87 16.23
N VAL A 48 8.94 -5.95 16.88
CA VAL A 48 7.76 -5.90 17.76
C VAL A 48 7.98 -4.94 18.94
N LYS A 49 9.17 -4.97 19.56
CA LYS A 49 9.51 -4.10 20.70
C LYS A 49 9.54 -2.62 20.28
N ALA A 50 10.18 -2.31 19.16
CA ALA A 50 10.27 -0.97 18.60
C ALA A 50 8.89 -0.41 18.25
N TYR A 51 8.07 -1.19 17.53
CA TYR A 51 6.69 -0.84 17.21
C TYR A 51 5.87 -0.55 18.47
N ARG A 52 5.93 -1.42 19.50
CA ARG A 52 5.18 -1.21 20.76
C ARG A 52 5.60 0.08 21.48
N ALA A 53 6.87 0.46 21.43
CA ALA A 53 7.35 1.69 22.03
C ALA A 53 6.84 2.93 21.28
N LEU A 54 6.90 2.92 19.95
CA LEU A 54 6.40 4.00 19.09
C LEU A 54 4.88 4.13 19.16
N ALA A 55 4.16 3.01 19.10
CA ALA A 55 2.70 2.96 19.19
C ALA A 55 2.18 3.59 20.49
N ARG A 56 2.83 3.36 21.64
CA ARG A 56 2.47 4.02 22.89
C ARG A 56 2.77 5.51 22.88
N LYS A 57 3.88 5.93 22.27
CA LYS A 57 4.29 7.34 22.20
C LYS A 57 3.37 8.17 21.30
N TYR A 58 2.94 7.59 20.19
CA TYR A 58 2.14 8.26 19.15
C TYR A 58 0.66 7.87 19.16
N HIS A 59 0.17 7.21 20.22
CA HIS A 59 -1.25 6.90 20.35
C HIS A 59 -2.06 8.21 20.36
N PRO A 60 -3.19 8.30 19.61
CA PRO A 60 -4.00 9.53 19.52
C PRO A 60 -4.59 9.98 20.86
N ASP A 61 -4.61 9.11 21.87
CA ASP A 61 -5.07 9.43 23.23
C ASP A 61 -3.98 10.04 24.12
N MET A 62 -2.71 10.03 23.70
CA MET A 62 -1.62 10.65 24.46
C MET A 62 -1.57 12.18 24.27
N THR A 63 -2.15 12.70 23.18
CA THR A 63 -2.14 14.14 22.88
C THR A 63 -3.36 14.84 23.47
N LYS A 64 -3.13 15.93 24.21
CA LYS A 64 -4.19 16.79 24.74
C LYS A 64 -4.63 17.91 23.78
N VAL A 65 -3.83 18.19 22.75
CA VAL A 65 -4.05 19.29 21.80
C VAL A 65 -4.66 18.75 20.50
N ALA A 66 -5.78 19.31 20.06
CA ALA A 66 -6.53 18.81 18.90
C ALA A 66 -5.77 18.94 17.58
N THR A 67 -4.93 19.98 17.42
CA THR A 67 -4.09 20.20 16.23
C THR A 67 -3.04 19.12 16.04
N ASP A 68 -2.47 18.60 17.14
CA ASP A 68 -1.42 17.58 17.08
C ASP A 68 -1.99 16.17 16.90
N LYS A 69 -3.29 15.99 17.17
CA LYS A 69 -3.96 14.69 17.07
C LYS A 69 -3.91 14.12 15.65
N GLN A 70 -3.99 14.97 14.62
CA GLN A 70 -3.87 14.55 13.23
C GLN A 70 -2.47 14.03 12.93
N LEU A 71 -1.43 14.80 13.28
CA LEU A 71 -0.03 14.41 13.09
C LEU A 71 0.31 13.09 13.81
N TYR A 72 -0.18 12.91 15.03
CA TYR A 72 0.02 11.67 15.78
C TYR A 72 -0.71 10.50 15.13
N THR A 73 -1.92 10.71 14.62
CA THR A 73 -2.69 9.69 13.91
C THR A 73 -1.98 9.26 12.61
N GLU A 74 -1.44 10.21 11.86
CA GLU A 74 -0.68 9.93 10.63
C GLU A 74 0.60 9.13 10.92
N LYS A 75 1.39 9.57 11.90
CA LYS A 75 2.61 8.84 12.32
C LYS A 75 2.27 7.46 12.87
N PHE A 76 1.20 7.34 13.66
CA PHE A 76 0.73 6.05 14.15
C PHE A 76 0.39 5.09 13.01
N ARG A 77 -0.33 5.58 11.98
CA ARG A 77 -0.62 4.79 10.77
C ARG A 77 0.65 4.38 10.03
N ALA A 78 1.62 5.28 9.89
CA ALA A 78 2.90 4.99 9.26
C ALA A 78 3.66 3.88 10.01
N PHE A 79 3.77 3.97 11.35
CA PHE A 79 4.41 2.94 12.17
C PHE A 79 3.67 1.60 12.14
N ALA A 80 2.33 1.63 12.16
CA ALA A 80 1.52 0.42 12.05
C ALA A 80 1.72 -0.28 10.70
N ASN A 81 1.73 0.48 9.61
CA ASN A 81 1.96 -0.03 8.27
C ASN A 81 3.38 -0.62 8.11
N ALA A 82 4.40 0.09 8.60
CA ALA A 82 5.78 -0.42 8.63
C ALA A 82 5.90 -1.73 9.41
N TYR A 83 5.22 -1.82 10.56
CA TYR A 83 5.16 -3.05 11.34
C TYR A 83 4.46 -4.18 10.58
N GLU A 84 3.32 -3.94 9.93
CA GLU A 84 2.62 -4.97 9.14
C GLU A 84 3.52 -5.56 8.05
N ILE A 85 4.29 -4.71 7.35
CA ILE A 85 5.18 -5.13 6.27
C ILE A 85 6.35 -5.96 6.81
N LEU A 86 6.95 -5.54 7.93
CA LEU A 86 8.17 -6.16 8.47
C LEU A 86 7.92 -7.33 9.43
N LYS A 87 6.67 -7.50 9.90
CA LYS A 87 6.30 -8.54 10.87
C LYS A 87 6.38 -9.94 10.26
N ASP A 88 5.79 -10.12 9.09
CA ASP A 88 5.72 -11.41 8.41
C ASP A 88 6.94 -11.56 7.48
N GLU A 89 7.48 -12.78 7.42
CA GLU A 89 8.76 -13.03 6.74
C GLU A 89 8.64 -12.95 5.22
N GLU A 90 7.50 -13.38 4.68
CA GLU A 90 7.18 -13.28 3.25
C GLU A 90 7.08 -11.82 2.80
N THR A 91 6.30 -11.01 3.51
CA THR A 91 6.13 -9.57 3.19
C THR A 91 7.43 -8.79 3.39
N ARG A 92 8.24 -9.16 4.40
CA ARG A 92 9.56 -8.58 4.62
C ARG A 92 10.52 -8.94 3.48
N THR A 93 10.49 -10.18 3.00
CA THR A 93 11.33 -10.62 1.89
C THR A 93 10.96 -9.88 0.59
N ASP A 94 9.66 -9.70 0.34
CA ASP A 94 9.19 -8.93 -0.81
C ASP A 94 9.58 -7.45 -0.71
N TYR A 95 9.48 -6.85 0.49
CA TYR A 95 9.95 -5.49 0.74
C TYR A 95 11.46 -5.34 0.53
N ASP A 96 12.24 -6.30 1.03
CA ASP A 96 13.69 -6.36 0.85
C ASP A 96 14.06 -6.49 -0.64
N ARG A 97 13.34 -7.32 -1.41
CA ARG A 97 13.53 -7.43 -2.87
C ARG A 97 13.22 -6.10 -3.57
N MET A 98 12.20 -5.37 -3.11
CA MET A 98 11.87 -4.04 -3.62
C MET A 98 12.98 -3.02 -3.36
N LEU A 99 13.59 -3.05 -2.18
CA LEU A 99 14.75 -2.20 -1.87
C LEU A 99 15.96 -2.53 -2.75
N ASP A 100 16.19 -3.82 -3.03
CA ASP A 100 17.33 -4.27 -3.83
C ASP A 100 17.12 -4.06 -5.34
N ASN A 101 15.87 -4.10 -5.83
CA ASN A 101 15.52 -4.03 -7.25
C ASN A 101 14.35 -3.06 -7.50
N PRO A 102 14.54 -1.74 -7.33
CA PRO A 102 13.46 -0.76 -7.44
C PRO A 102 12.86 -0.65 -8.85
N ASP A 103 13.61 -1.08 -9.87
CA ASP A 103 13.22 -0.99 -11.28
C ASP A 103 12.04 -1.92 -11.64
N GLU A 104 11.84 -2.99 -10.85
CA GLU A 104 10.78 -4.00 -11.07
C GLU A 104 9.42 -3.57 -10.50
N TYR A 105 8.99 -2.35 -10.78
CA TYR A 105 7.77 -1.74 -10.22
C TYR A 105 6.53 -2.65 -10.28
N TYR A 106 6.26 -3.27 -11.43
CA TYR A 106 5.08 -4.14 -11.61
C TYR A 106 5.13 -5.42 -10.78
N SER A 107 6.33 -5.97 -10.58
CA SER A 107 6.54 -7.16 -9.75
C SER A 107 6.18 -6.84 -8.29
N HIS A 108 6.79 -5.80 -7.73
CA HIS A 108 6.55 -5.37 -6.35
C HIS A 108 5.11 -4.96 -6.11
N TYR A 109 4.49 -4.27 -7.08
CA TYR A 109 3.07 -3.97 -7.04
C TYR A 109 2.22 -5.24 -6.93
N TYR A 110 2.45 -6.23 -7.80
CA TYR A 110 1.68 -7.48 -7.76
C TYR A 110 1.86 -8.23 -6.42
N HIS A 111 3.10 -8.32 -5.93
CA HIS A 111 3.43 -8.96 -4.66
C HIS A 111 2.73 -8.28 -3.47
N TYR A 112 2.77 -6.95 -3.39
CA TYR A 112 2.10 -6.19 -2.33
C TYR A 112 0.58 -6.37 -2.35
N TYR A 113 -0.06 -6.25 -3.52
CA TYR A 113 -1.53 -6.36 -3.61
C TYR A 113 -2.03 -7.78 -3.38
N ARG A 114 -1.26 -8.81 -3.77
CA ARG A 114 -1.62 -10.21 -3.51
C ARG A 114 -1.79 -10.45 -1.99
N HIS A 115 -0.89 -9.95 -1.15
CA HIS A 115 -0.98 -10.19 0.30
C HIS A 115 -2.19 -9.51 0.96
N ARG A 116 -2.60 -8.33 0.47
CA ARG A 116 -3.73 -7.57 1.04
C ARG A 116 -5.09 -7.93 0.46
N TYR A 117 -5.15 -8.24 -0.84
CA TYR A 117 -6.42 -8.33 -1.58
C TYR A 117 -6.63 -9.67 -2.27
N ALA A 118 -5.76 -10.66 -2.07
CA ALA A 118 -6.03 -12.00 -2.59
C ALA A 118 -7.42 -12.46 -2.10
N PRO A 119 -8.34 -12.75 -3.04
CA PRO A 119 -9.66 -13.22 -2.67
C PRO A 119 -9.51 -14.54 -1.93
N LYS A 120 -10.14 -14.63 -0.75
CA LYS A 120 -10.16 -15.87 0.05
C LYS A 120 -11.03 -16.97 -0.57
N VAL A 121 -11.85 -16.61 -1.55
CA VAL A 121 -12.71 -17.52 -2.31
C VAL A 121 -12.06 -17.83 -3.65
N ASP A 122 -12.17 -19.08 -4.09
CA ASP A 122 -11.70 -19.46 -5.42
C ASP A 122 -12.54 -18.74 -6.48
N VAL A 123 -11.87 -17.94 -7.31
CA VAL A 123 -12.47 -17.17 -8.41
C VAL A 123 -13.24 -18.09 -9.36
N ARG A 124 -12.83 -19.35 -9.51
CA ARG A 124 -13.52 -20.35 -10.33
C ARG A 124 -14.95 -20.62 -9.86
N ILE A 125 -15.18 -20.66 -8.54
CA ILE A 125 -16.51 -20.87 -7.97
C ILE A 125 -17.41 -19.68 -8.31
N VAL A 126 -16.89 -18.47 -8.16
CA VAL A 126 -17.61 -17.23 -8.49
C VAL A 126 -17.99 -17.21 -9.98
N LEU A 127 -17.03 -17.53 -10.85
CA LEU A 127 -17.28 -17.60 -12.30
C LEU A 127 -18.33 -18.66 -12.64
N PHE A 128 -18.25 -19.83 -12.01
CA PHE A 128 -19.22 -20.90 -12.26
C PHE A 128 -20.64 -20.46 -11.88
N ILE A 129 -20.82 -19.90 -10.68
CA ILE A 129 -22.13 -19.40 -10.22
C ILE A 129 -22.64 -18.30 -11.16
N LEU A 130 -21.77 -17.36 -11.53
CA LEU A 130 -22.14 -16.21 -12.36
C LEU A 130 -22.56 -16.67 -13.77
N ILE A 131 -21.83 -17.63 -14.36
CA ILE A 131 -22.17 -18.25 -15.64
C ILE A 131 -23.49 -19.03 -15.53
N SER A 132 -23.67 -19.84 -14.48
CA SER A 132 -24.91 -20.60 -14.28
C SER A 132 -26.13 -19.69 -14.14
N VAL A 133 -26.02 -18.58 -13.39
CA VAL A 133 -27.11 -17.61 -13.22
C VAL A 133 -27.45 -16.89 -14.53
N ILE A 134 -26.43 -16.41 -15.25
CA ILE A 134 -26.65 -15.76 -16.56
C ILE A 134 -27.31 -16.75 -17.53
N SER A 135 -26.83 -18.00 -17.57
CA SER A 135 -27.38 -19.04 -18.43
C SER A 135 -28.84 -19.34 -18.09
N ALA A 136 -29.20 -19.39 -16.81
CA ALA A 136 -30.58 -19.61 -16.38
C ALA A 136 -31.49 -18.45 -16.82
N ILE A 137 -31.05 -17.20 -16.64
CA ILE A 137 -31.82 -16.02 -17.07
C ILE A 137 -32.01 -16.01 -18.59
N GLN A 138 -30.96 -16.32 -19.35
CA GLN A 138 -31.04 -16.41 -20.81
C GLN A 138 -32.04 -17.48 -21.26
N TYR A 139 -32.05 -18.63 -20.59
CA TYR A 139 -32.99 -19.71 -20.86
C TYR A 139 -34.46 -19.28 -20.64
N TYR A 140 -34.77 -18.66 -19.49
CA TYR A 140 -36.14 -18.20 -19.20
C TYR A 140 -36.62 -17.03 -20.04
N ARG A 141 -35.70 -16.24 -20.61
CA ARG A 141 -36.03 -15.14 -21.52
C ARG A 141 -36.26 -15.61 -22.97
N PHE A 142 -35.78 -16.81 -23.31
CA PHE A 142 -35.90 -17.38 -24.65
C PHE A 142 -37.10 -18.32 -24.80
N ILE A 143 -37.64 -18.85 -23.68
CA ILE A 143 -38.97 -19.48 -23.60
C ILE A 143 -40.07 -18.41 -23.62
#